data_AF-A0A1Q9LH28-F1
#
_entry.id   AF-A0A1Q9LH28-F1
#
_cell.length_a   1.000
_cell.length_b   1.000
_cell.length_c   1.000
_cell.angle_alpha   90.00
_cell.angle_beta   90.00
_cell.angle_gamma   90.00
#
_symmetry.space_group_name_H-M   'P 1'
#
loop_
_entity.id
_entity.type
_entity.pdbx_description
1 polymer ?
#
loop_
_entity_poly.entity_id
_entity_poly.type
_entity_poly.pdbx_seq_one_letter_code
_entity_poly.pdbx_strand_id
1 'polypeptide(L)'
;MDRDIDQSWRAEMTGWIHSGDSDLATKGLLRLVLHDPDGPWVERVIKECMHGDFGYDVRLLAVTCVGHVARLRGGVTDESLVEDVRALRHDANLELAEEAGHVLEEVELYTSRHQPAHDGPHRSP
;
A
#
# COMPACT_ATOMS: atom_id res chain seq x y z
N MET A 1 -11.44 0.88 -21.61
CA MET A 1 -10.00 0.72 -21.92
C MET A 1 -9.77 -0.72 -22.31
N ASP A 2 -8.85 -0.94 -23.25
CA ASP A 2 -8.57 -2.26 -23.83
C ASP A 2 -7.70 -3.07 -22.87
N ARG A 3 -8.14 -4.28 -22.50
CA ARG A 3 -7.51 -5.12 -21.46
C ARG A 3 -6.04 -5.45 -21.77
N ASP A 4 -5.66 -5.41 -23.04
CA ASP A 4 -4.29 -5.68 -23.48
C ASP A 4 -3.35 -4.49 -23.22
N ILE A 5 -3.87 -3.25 -23.25
CA ILE A 5 -3.11 -2.04 -22.89
C ILE A 5 -2.81 -2.05 -21.39
N ASP A 6 -3.78 -2.44 -20.56
CA ASP A 6 -3.64 -2.50 -19.10
C ASP A 6 -2.57 -3.54 -18.68
N GLN A 7 -2.52 -4.69 -19.36
CA GLN A 7 -1.52 -5.73 -19.08
C GLN A 7 -0.11 -5.32 -19.52
N SER A 8 0.04 -4.68 -20.68
CA SER A 8 1.34 -4.19 -21.15
C SER A 8 1.90 -3.12 -20.22
N TRP A 9 1.04 -2.20 -19.77
CA TRP A 9 1.45 -1.14 -18.84
C TRP A 9 1.86 -1.71 -17.48
N ARG A 10 1.07 -2.65 -16.93
CA ARG A 10 1.39 -3.32 -15.68
C ARG A 10 2.75 -4.04 -15.76
N ALA A 11 3.00 -4.76 -16.85
CA ALA A 11 4.28 -5.43 -17.08
C ALA A 11 5.46 -4.45 -17.18
N GLU A 12 5.27 -3.31 -17.83
CA GLU A 12 6.30 -2.25 -17.91
C GLU A 12 6.63 -1.70 -16.51
N MET A 13 5.62 -1.36 -15.71
CA MET A 13 5.85 -0.82 -14.37
C MET A 13 6.49 -1.84 -13.43
N THR A 14 6.08 -3.11 -13.49
CA THR A 14 6.75 -4.19 -12.76
C THR A 14 8.21 -4.36 -13.23
N GLY A 15 8.46 -4.24 -14.53
CA GLY A 15 9.83 -4.23 -15.06
C GLY A 15 10.69 -3.10 -14.51
N TRP A 16 10.10 -1.91 -14.27
CA TRP A 16 10.81 -0.80 -13.62
C TRP A 16 11.13 -1.10 -12.15
N ILE A 17 10.18 -1.69 -11.41
CA ILE A 17 10.38 -2.13 -10.02
C ILE A 17 11.56 -3.09 -9.90
N HIS A 18 11.65 -4.07 -10.80
CA HIS A 18 12.70 -5.09 -10.77
C HIS A 18 13.97 -4.73 -11.55
N SER A 19 14.12 -3.47 -11.98
CA SER A 19 15.25 -3.04 -12.81
C SER A 19 16.59 -2.97 -12.05
N GLY A 20 16.56 -2.93 -10.72
CA GLY A 20 17.73 -2.66 -9.87
C GLY A 20 18.10 -1.18 -9.77
N ASP A 21 17.37 -0.29 -10.46
CA ASP A 21 17.49 1.16 -10.35
C ASP A 21 16.42 1.69 -9.38
N SER A 22 16.85 2.23 -8.23
CA SER A 22 15.96 2.75 -7.19
C SER A 22 15.02 3.85 -7.70
N ASP A 23 15.47 4.72 -8.62
CA ASP A 23 14.65 5.81 -9.15
C ASP A 23 13.56 5.28 -10.08
N LEU A 24 13.88 4.27 -10.89
CA LEU A 24 12.88 3.60 -11.73
C LEU A 24 11.92 2.78 -10.87
N ALA A 25 12.44 2.08 -9.87
CA ALA A 25 11.62 1.22 -9.02
C ALA A 25 10.60 2.02 -8.21
N THR A 26 11.03 3.13 -7.61
CA THR A 26 10.14 4.04 -6.88
C THR A 26 9.06 4.64 -7.78
N LYS A 27 9.42 5.08 -9.00
CA LYS A 27 8.46 5.58 -9.99
C LYS A 27 7.46 4.51 -10.43
N GLY A 28 7.93 3.29 -10.67
CA GLY A 28 7.08 2.15 -11.06
C GLY A 28 6.07 1.83 -9.98
N LEU A 29 6.54 1.68 -8.73
CA LEU A 29 5.68 1.41 -7.58
C LEU A 29 4.63 2.49 -7.38
N LEU A 30 5.03 3.77 -7.37
CA LEU A 30 4.10 4.88 -7.19
C LEU A 30 3.06 4.93 -8.32
N ARG A 31 3.46 4.69 -9.57
CA ARG A 31 2.53 4.67 -10.72
C ARG A 31 1.49 3.56 -10.59
N LEU A 32 1.88 2.35 -10.16
CA LEU A 32 0.93 1.26 -9.91
C LEU A 32 -0.06 1.65 -8.81
N VAL A 33 0.43 2.20 -7.70
CA VAL A 33 -0.42 2.57 -6.56
C VAL A 33 -1.45 3.63 -6.92
N LEU A 34 -1.07 4.60 -7.75
CA LEU A 34 -1.93 5.71 -8.14
C LEU A 34 -2.92 5.38 -9.27
N HIS A 35 -2.59 4.42 -10.15
CA HIS A 35 -3.33 4.24 -11.40
C HIS A 35 -3.88 2.83 -11.63
N ASP A 36 -3.34 1.81 -10.96
CA ASP A 36 -3.84 0.44 -11.15
C ASP A 36 -5.15 0.23 -10.37
N PRO A 37 -6.25 -0.18 -11.03
CA PRO A 37 -7.54 -0.35 -10.39
C PRO A 37 -7.64 -1.61 -9.49
N ASP A 38 -6.72 -2.58 -9.64
CA ASP A 38 -6.73 -3.83 -8.89
C ASP A 38 -6.01 -3.67 -7.54
N GLY A 39 -6.75 -3.17 -6.54
CA GLY A 39 -6.24 -2.95 -5.18
C GLY A 39 -5.52 -4.16 -4.58
N PRO A 40 -6.14 -5.35 -4.54
CA PRO A 40 -5.49 -6.55 -4.00
C PRO A 40 -4.21 -6.97 -4.75
N TRP A 41 -4.13 -6.72 -6.05
CA TRP A 41 -2.87 -6.92 -6.78
C TRP A 41 -1.81 -5.89 -6.40
N VAL A 42 -2.17 -4.61 -6.30
CA VAL A 42 -1.26 -3.53 -5.86
C VAL A 42 -0.72 -3.80 -4.46
N GLU A 43 -1.57 -4.22 -3.52
CA GLU A 43 -1.16 -4.56 -2.15
C GLU A 43 -0.11 -5.67 -2.11
N ARG A 44 -0.23 -6.68 -2.98
CA ARG A 44 0.80 -7.73 -3.11
C ARG A 44 2.14 -7.19 -3.62
N VAL A 45 2.12 -6.27 -4.58
CA VAL A 45 3.34 -5.62 -5.09
C VAL A 45 3.98 -4.76 -4.00
N ILE A 46 3.20 -4.01 -3.23
CA ILE A 46 3.71 -3.25 -2.08
C ILE A 46 4.38 -4.18 -1.08
N LYS A 47 3.70 -5.29 -0.73
CA LYS A 47 4.24 -6.29 0.20
C LYS A 47 5.55 -6.89 -0.29
N GLU A 48 5.65 -7.19 -1.58
CA GLU A 48 6.88 -7.64 -2.21
C GLU A 48 7.99 -6.59 -2.08
N CYS A 49 7.71 -5.32 -2.41
CA CYS A 49 8.70 -4.24 -2.31
C CYS A 49 9.18 -3.98 -0.87
N MET A 50 8.34 -4.25 0.14
CA MET A 50 8.67 -4.03 1.54
C MET A 50 9.60 -5.11 2.12
N HIS A 51 9.44 -6.36 1.69
CA HIS A 51 10.16 -7.54 2.22
C HIS A 51 11.18 -8.16 1.27
N GLY A 52 11.12 -7.82 -0.02
CA GLY A 52 12.03 -8.32 -1.03
C GLY A 52 13.44 -7.74 -0.93
N ASP A 53 14.30 -8.16 -1.85
CA ASP A 53 15.67 -7.64 -1.98
C ASP A 53 15.66 -6.28 -2.70
N PHE A 54 15.10 -5.28 -2.03
CA PHE A 54 15.00 -3.92 -2.52
C PHE A 54 15.80 -2.94 -1.66
N GLY A 55 16.32 -1.90 -2.31
CA GLY A 55 17.02 -0.81 -1.65
C GLY A 55 16.13 -0.08 -0.64
N TYR A 56 16.77 0.62 0.30
CA TYR A 56 16.10 1.34 1.38
C TYR A 56 15.00 2.27 0.88
N ASP A 57 15.26 3.08 -0.14
CA ASP A 57 14.31 4.05 -0.68
C ASP A 57 13.03 3.40 -1.22
N VAL A 58 13.15 2.23 -1.84
CA VAL A 58 12.02 1.46 -2.37
C VAL A 58 11.21 0.87 -1.21
N ARG A 59 11.87 0.35 -0.18
CA ARG A 59 11.20 -0.18 1.02
C ARG A 59 10.47 0.92 1.79
N LEU A 60 11.10 2.07 1.97
CA LEU A 60 10.48 3.23 2.63
C LEU A 60 9.25 3.70 1.85
N LEU A 61 9.38 3.85 0.52
CA LEU A 61 8.23 4.21 -0.32
C LEU A 61 7.13 3.14 -0.29
N ALA A 62 7.47 1.85 -0.20
CA ALA A 62 6.47 0.79 -0.08
C ALA A 62 5.62 0.96 1.18
N VAL A 63 6.24 1.33 2.32
CA VAL A 63 5.50 1.67 3.55
C VAL A 63 4.56 2.85 3.30
N THR A 64 5.07 3.97 2.77
CA THR A 64 4.24 5.14 2.42
C THR A 64 3.08 4.80 1.47
N CYS A 65 3.31 3.88 0.53
CA CYS A 65 2.30 3.45 -0.43
C CYS A 65 1.12 2.70 0.22
N VAL A 66 1.29 2.07 1.38
CA VAL A 66 0.17 1.50 2.15
C VAL A 66 -0.80 2.60 2.58
N GLY A 67 -0.29 3.75 3.01
CA GLY A 67 -1.10 4.93 3.33
C GLY A 67 -1.84 5.49 2.11
N HIS A 68 -1.19 5.50 0.95
CA HIS A 68 -1.84 5.85 -0.32
C HIS A 68 -2.95 4.88 -0.70
N VAL A 69 -2.76 3.57 -0.52
CA VAL A 69 -3.82 2.57 -0.72
C VAL A 69 -5.00 2.87 0.19
N ALA A 70 -4.77 3.04 1.49
CA ALA A 70 -5.83 3.36 2.44
C ALA A 70 -6.62 4.62 2.04
N ARG A 71 -5.91 5.70 1.69
CA ARG A 71 -6.52 6.97 1.26
C ARG A 71 -7.31 6.85 -0.04
N LEU A 72 -6.75 6.23 -1.06
CA LEU A 72 -7.33 6.18 -2.42
C LEU A 72 -8.45 5.15 -2.54
N ARG A 73 -8.37 4.06 -1.79
CA ARG A 73 -9.26 2.90 -1.90
C ARG A 73 -10.19 2.74 -0.69
N GLY A 74 -10.06 3.60 0.31
CA GLY A 74 -10.92 3.60 1.50
C GLY A 74 -10.52 2.58 2.56
N GLY A 75 -9.33 1.98 2.45
CA GLY A 75 -8.82 0.97 3.37
C GLY A 75 -7.77 0.10 2.67
N VAL A 76 -7.12 -0.75 3.47
CA VAL A 76 -6.23 -1.82 2.99
C VAL A 76 -6.98 -3.14 3.14
N THR A 77 -7.00 -3.96 2.10
CA THR A 77 -7.77 -5.21 2.12
C THR A 77 -6.99 -6.40 2.69
N ASP A 78 -5.68 -6.40 2.53
CA ASP A 78 -4.78 -7.40 3.09
C ASP A 78 -4.37 -7.02 4.52
N GLU A 79 -5.03 -7.61 5.52
CA GLU A 79 -4.67 -7.42 6.94
C GLU A 79 -3.22 -7.80 7.23
N SER A 80 -2.67 -8.80 6.52
CA SER A 80 -1.29 -9.21 6.74
C SER A 80 -0.28 -8.15 6.30
N LEU A 81 -0.64 -7.26 5.36
CA LEU A 81 0.18 -6.10 5.00
C LEU A 81 0.16 -5.05 6.13
N VAL A 82 -0.98 -4.87 6.80
CA VAL A 82 -1.11 -3.97 7.96
C VAL A 82 -0.30 -4.47 9.15
N GLU A 83 -0.33 -5.78 9.43
CA GLU A 83 0.51 -6.40 10.46
C GLU A 83 2.00 -6.22 10.19
N ASP A 84 2.42 -6.36 8.92
CA ASP A 84 3.81 -6.14 8.54
C ASP A 84 4.25 -4.69 8.79
N VAL A 85 3.43 -3.70 8.43
CA VAL A 85 3.71 -2.28 8.75
C VAL A 85 3.74 -2.06 10.26
N ARG A 86 2.86 -2.72 11.03
CA ARG A 86 2.86 -2.65 12.50
C ARG A 86 4.16 -3.17 13.09
N ALA A 87 4.72 -4.24 12.53
CA ALA A 87 6.01 -4.78 12.97
C ALA A 87 7.16 -3.78 12.73
N LEU A 88 7.11 -3.00 11.65
CA LEU A 88 8.14 -2.00 11.32
C LEU A 88 8.22 -0.84 12.31
N ARG A 89 7.20 -0.60 13.15
CA ARG A 89 7.28 0.39 14.25
C ARG A 89 8.41 0.12 15.25
N HIS A 90 8.94 -1.10 15.25
CA HIS A 90 10.03 -1.54 16.10
C HIS A 90 11.33 -1.79 15.33
N ASP A 91 11.41 -1.33 14.07
CA ASP A 91 12.63 -1.43 13.26
C ASP A 91 13.77 -0.60 13.88
N ALA A 92 15.00 -1.08 13.72
CA ALA A 92 16.18 -0.36 14.19
C ALA A 92 16.44 0.92 13.40
N ASN A 93 15.92 1.00 12.17
CA ASN A 93 15.88 2.23 11.38
C ASN A 93 14.72 3.12 11.86
N LEU A 94 15.07 4.22 12.52
CA LEU A 94 14.10 5.15 13.09
C LEU A 94 13.20 5.82 12.06
N GLU A 95 13.71 6.13 10.87
CA GLU A 95 12.91 6.76 9.81
C GLU A 95 11.84 5.77 9.29
N LEU A 96 12.20 4.49 9.12
CA LEU A 96 11.24 3.46 8.74
C LEU A 96 10.20 3.21 9.85
N ALA A 97 10.61 3.25 11.12
CA ALA A 97 9.73 3.08 12.26
C ALA A 97 8.75 4.27 12.42
N GLU A 98 9.22 5.49 12.20
CA GLU A 98 8.40 6.71 12.20
C GLU A 98 7.38 6.69 11.05
N GLU A 99 7.82 6.36 9.83
CA GLU A 99 6.93 6.27 8.67
C GLU A 99 5.87 5.18 8.85
N ALA A 100 6.24 4.03 9.40
CA ALA A 100 5.28 2.97 9.75
C ALA A 100 4.22 3.46 10.75
N GLY A 101 4.63 4.25 11.74
CA GLY A 101 3.70 4.88 12.69
C GLY A 101 2.69 5.78 12.01
N HIS A 102 3.16 6.70 11.16
CA HIS A 102 2.32 7.62 10.40
C HIS A 102 1.33 6.88 9.49
N VAL A 103 1.80 5.88 8.74
CA VAL A 103 0.96 5.12 7.82
C VAL A 103 -0.14 4.35 8.54
N LEU A 104 0.11 3.81 9.73
CA LEU A 104 -0.93 3.11 10.50
C LEU A 104 -2.05 4.04 10.95
N GLU A 105 -1.73 5.29 11.30
CA GLU A 105 -2.75 6.30 11.59
C GLU A 105 -3.61 6.60 10.35
N GLU A 106 -3.00 6.65 9.15
CA GLU A 106 -3.74 6.80 7.90
C GLU A 106 -4.66 5.59 7.63
N VAL A 107 -4.15 4.36 7.79
CA VAL A 107 -4.93 3.12 7.62
C VAL A 107 -6.14 3.10 8.55
N GLU A 108 -5.95 3.42 9.83
CA GLU A 108 -7.03 3.50 10.82
C GLU A 108 -8.07 4.56 10.44
N LEU A 109 -7.61 5.75 10.02
CA LEU A 109 -8.48 6.85 9.62
C LEU A 109 -9.39 6.48 8.46
N TYR A 110 -8.87 5.85 7.41
CA TYR A 110 -9.64 5.54 6.22
C TYR A 110 -10.49 4.27 6.37
N THR A 111 -10.02 3.28 7.13
CA THR A 111 -10.81 2.08 7.45
C THR A 111 -12.02 2.44 8.33
N SER A 112 -11.84 3.30 9.33
CA SER A 112 -12.94 3.75 10.22
C SER A 112 -13.99 4.59 9.49
N ARG A 113 -13.59 5.33 8.45
CA ARG A 113 -14.51 6.09 7.58
C ARG A 113 -15.31 5.20 6.62
N HIS A 114 -14.89 3.95 6.41
CA HIS A 114 -15.53 2.98 5.51
C HIS A 114 -16.46 1.98 6.23
N GLN A 115 -16.49 1.98 7.57
CA GLN A 115 -17.51 1.21 8.29
C GLN A 115 -18.89 1.82 8.02
N PRO A 116 -19.86 1.07 7.46
CA PRO A 116 -21.23 1.54 7.40
C PRO A 116 -21.70 1.82 8.84
N ALA A 117 -22.46 2.89 9.02
CA ALA A 117 -23.07 3.21 10.30
C ALA A 117 -23.73 1.95 10.85
N HIS A 118 -23.24 1.48 12.00
CA HIS A 118 -23.81 0.34 12.69
C HIS A 118 -25.23 0.76 13.06
N ASP A 119 -26.24 0.27 12.33
CA ASP A 119 -27.64 0.47 12.69
C ASP A 119 -27.82 -0.06 14.12
N GLY A 120 -28.00 0.88 15.05
CA GLY A 120 -28.24 0.58 16.44
C GLY A 120 -29.55 -0.17 16.59
N PRO A 121 -29.72 -1.00 17.64
CA PRO A 121 -30.94 -1.77 17.81
C PRO A 121 -32.13 -0.82 17.92
N HIS A 122 -33.08 -0.96 16.99
CA HIS A 122 -34.39 -0.33 17.01
C HIS A 122 -35.11 -0.82 18.28
N ARG A 123 -34.92 -0.13 19.40
CA ARG A 123 -35.83 -0.26 20.55
C ARG A 123 -37.09 0.50 20.21
N SER A 124 -38.10 -0.24 19.80
CA SER A 124 -39.49 0.21 19.86
C SER A 124 -40.07 -0.08 21.25
N PRO A 125 -40.99 0.78 21.73
CA PRO A 125 -41.41 0.91 23.12
C PRO A 125 -42.19 -0.28 23.70
#